data_AF-A0ABC9A4E6-F1
#
_entry.id   AF-A0ABC9A4E6-F1
#
_cell.length_a   1.000
_cell.length_b   1.000
_cell.length_c   1.000
_cell.angle_alpha   90.00
_cell.angle_beta   90.00
_cell.angle_gamma   90.00
#
_symmetry.space_group_name_H-M   'P 1'
#
loop_
_entity.id
_entity.type
_entity.pdbx_description
1 polymer ?
#
loop_
_entity_poly.entity_id
_entity_poly.type
_entity_poly.pdbx_seq_one_letter_code
_entity_poly.pdbx_strand_id
1 'polypeptide(L)'
;MVVALTSLSPAPPRPSPTPAAPRRRPPPAPSPRGRTYSSSFRILRAATVADAAPGADDYHSTIRSLNSRGRHVPRKSLGQNYMLNSKVNEELVAAAGVEEGDVVFEIGPGTGSLTAALLEAGATVFAVEKDKHMATLVKDRFGSTERLKVIEEDITKFHIRYHFIPFMKEKCHATEKPAKVVSNLPFNVSTEVVKLLLPMGDVFSVVVLMLQDETAVRLADASIQTPEYRPINLFVNFYSEPEYKFRVDRENFFPRPKVDGAVISFKLKNSEEYPPVAPKTFFSMVNSAFNGKRKMLRKSLQHLCTSSEIEAALHNIGLPVTARPSDLTLDDFVRLHNHLVEV
;
A
#
# COMPACT_ATOMS: atom_id res chain seq x y z
N MET A 1 20.29 20.37 -82.58
CA MET A 1 20.35 20.47 -81.11
C MET A 1 19.25 21.42 -80.68
N VAL A 2 18.25 21.15 -79.86
CA VAL A 2 17.79 19.99 -79.08
C VAL A 2 16.28 20.18 -78.91
N VAL A 3 15.55 19.10 -79.20
CA VAL A 3 14.22 18.60 -78.80
C VAL A 3 13.22 19.51 -78.05
N ALA A 4 11.99 19.45 -78.58
CA ALA A 4 10.74 20.08 -78.14
C ALA A 4 10.22 19.63 -76.76
N LEU A 5 9.62 20.57 -76.03
CA LEU A 5 8.83 20.35 -74.82
C LEU A 5 7.36 20.13 -75.21
N THR A 6 6.90 18.88 -75.06
CA THR A 6 5.49 18.50 -75.15
C THR A 6 4.72 18.94 -73.90
N SER A 7 3.68 19.73 -74.11
CA SER A 7 2.65 20.07 -73.13
C SER A 7 1.67 18.90 -72.94
N LEU A 8 1.52 18.43 -71.71
CA LEU A 8 0.50 17.45 -71.34
C LEU A 8 -0.78 18.19 -70.91
N SER A 9 -1.88 17.95 -71.65
CA SER A 9 -3.22 18.40 -71.28
C SER A 9 -3.73 17.67 -70.01
N PRO A 10 -4.59 18.31 -69.20
CA PRO A 10 -5.14 17.68 -68.00
C PRO A 10 -6.15 16.57 -68.36
N ALA A 11 -6.13 15.49 -67.58
CA ALA A 11 -7.01 14.33 -67.72
C ALA A 11 -8.49 14.68 -67.43
N PRO A 12 -9.46 13.99 -68.06
CA PRO A 12 -10.88 14.23 -67.84
C PRO A 12 -11.33 13.75 -66.44
N PRO A 13 -12.40 14.35 -65.88
CA PRO A 13 -12.91 13.97 -64.56
C PRO A 13 -13.49 12.56 -64.56
N ARG A 14 -13.23 11.81 -63.47
CA ARG A 14 -13.77 10.46 -63.26
C ARG A 14 -15.29 10.53 -62.97
N PRO A 15 -16.08 9.54 -63.43
CA PRO A 15 -17.50 9.48 -63.13
C PRO A 15 -17.72 9.20 -61.63
N SER A 16 -18.74 9.86 -61.08
CA SER A 16 -19.20 9.69 -59.70
C SER A 16 -19.84 8.30 -59.50
N PRO A 17 -19.63 7.66 -58.34
CA PRO A 17 -20.20 6.33 -58.08
C PRO A 17 -21.70 6.43 -57.76
N THR A 18 -22.48 5.57 -58.41
CA THR A 18 -23.91 5.33 -58.17
C THR A 18 -24.16 4.82 -56.74
N PRO A 19 -25.27 5.16 -56.06
CA PRO A 19 -25.50 4.72 -54.68
C PRO A 19 -25.80 3.23 -54.63
N ALA A 20 -25.03 2.47 -53.84
CA ALA A 20 -25.30 1.07 -53.56
C ALA A 20 -26.52 0.91 -52.65
N ALA A 21 -27.43 0.00 -53.02
CA ALA A 21 -28.58 -0.40 -52.21
C ALA A 21 -28.17 -0.96 -50.83
N PRO A 22 -29.00 -0.81 -49.78
CA PRO A 22 -28.62 -1.18 -48.42
C PRO A 22 -28.52 -2.71 -48.27
N ARG A 23 -27.32 -3.22 -47.98
CA ARG A 23 -27.10 -4.61 -47.60
C ARG A 23 -27.66 -4.85 -46.21
N ARG A 24 -28.66 -5.73 -46.09
CA ARG A 24 -29.15 -6.26 -44.81
C ARG A 24 -28.00 -6.98 -44.08
N ARG A 25 -27.79 -6.64 -42.81
CA ARG A 25 -26.82 -7.33 -41.94
C ARG A 25 -27.28 -8.78 -41.69
N PRO A 26 -26.38 -9.77 -41.77
CA PRO A 26 -26.68 -11.10 -41.26
C PRO A 26 -26.77 -11.09 -39.71
N PRO A 27 -27.55 -11.99 -39.10
CA PRO A 27 -27.67 -12.08 -37.65
C PRO A 27 -26.33 -12.53 -37.02
N PRO A 28 -26.05 -12.15 -35.76
CA PRO A 28 -24.82 -12.54 -35.08
C PRO A 28 -24.78 -14.05 -34.80
N ALA A 29 -23.58 -14.63 -34.93
CA ALA A 29 -23.32 -16.03 -34.62
C ALA A 29 -23.47 -16.30 -33.11
N PRO A 30 -23.91 -17.51 -32.70
CA PRO A 30 -24.03 -17.87 -31.30
C PRO A 30 -22.65 -17.93 -30.63
N SER A 31 -22.56 -17.38 -29.42
CA SER A 31 -21.36 -17.37 -28.60
C SER A 31 -20.90 -18.79 -28.24
N PRO A 32 -19.57 -19.05 -28.21
CA PRO A 32 -19.06 -20.34 -27.77
C PRO A 32 -19.33 -20.50 -26.26
N ARG A 33 -20.03 -21.58 -25.91
CA ARG A 33 -20.24 -22.01 -24.52
C ARG A 33 -18.89 -22.29 -23.86
N GLY A 34 -18.43 -21.31 -23.09
CA GLY A 34 -17.29 -21.46 -22.18
C GLY A 34 -17.66 -22.40 -21.04
N ARG A 35 -16.88 -23.47 -20.90
CA ARG A 35 -16.89 -24.38 -19.76
C ARG A 35 -16.80 -23.57 -18.46
N THR A 36 -17.81 -23.69 -17.61
CA THR A 36 -17.74 -23.26 -16.22
C THR A 36 -16.75 -24.14 -15.49
N TYR A 37 -15.57 -23.61 -15.17
CA TYR A 37 -14.75 -24.14 -14.08
C TYR A 37 -15.51 -23.84 -12.79
N SER A 38 -16.22 -24.85 -12.28
CA SER A 38 -16.72 -24.88 -10.92
C SER A 38 -15.52 -25.07 -9.98
N SER A 39 -14.83 -23.99 -9.61
CA SER A 39 -14.14 -23.94 -8.33
C SER A 39 -15.19 -23.62 -7.27
N SER A 40 -15.58 -24.64 -6.53
CA SER A 40 -16.48 -24.55 -5.39
C SER A 40 -15.86 -23.69 -4.29
N PHE A 41 -16.02 -22.36 -4.40
CA PHE A 41 -15.89 -21.45 -3.27
C PHE A 41 -17.06 -21.73 -2.33
N ARG A 42 -16.80 -22.47 -1.25
CA ARG A 42 -17.67 -22.45 -0.07
C ARG A 42 -17.53 -21.06 0.55
N ILE A 43 -18.40 -20.15 0.15
CA ILE A 43 -18.75 -19.01 1.00
C ILE A 43 -19.39 -19.63 2.25
N LEU A 44 -18.63 -19.72 3.33
CA LEU A 44 -19.21 -19.86 4.66
C LEU A 44 -20.07 -18.62 4.86
N ARG A 45 -21.37 -18.76 4.62
CA ARG A 45 -22.37 -17.85 5.16
C ARG A 45 -22.17 -17.85 6.67
N ALA A 46 -21.50 -16.82 7.18
CA ALA A 46 -21.58 -16.50 8.59
C ALA A 46 -23.07 -16.35 8.89
N ALA A 47 -23.55 -17.17 9.83
CA ALA A 47 -24.91 -17.08 10.33
C ALA A 47 -25.18 -15.63 10.74
N THR A 48 -26.37 -15.15 10.42
CA THR A 48 -26.90 -13.89 10.93
C THR A 48 -26.83 -13.90 12.45
N VAL A 49 -25.81 -13.25 13.01
CA VAL A 49 -25.76 -12.95 14.44
C VAL A 49 -26.74 -11.81 14.66
N ALA A 50 -27.92 -12.18 15.12
CA ALA A 50 -28.89 -11.29 15.70
C ALA A 50 -28.28 -10.62 16.95
N ASP A 51 -28.53 -9.30 17.07
CA ASP A 51 -28.43 -8.47 18.27
C ASP A 51 -27.52 -8.98 19.41
N ALA A 52 -26.22 -8.71 19.27
CA ALA A 52 -25.32 -8.65 20.43
C ALA A 52 -25.30 -7.20 20.95
N ALA A 53 -25.64 -7.04 22.23
CA ALA A 53 -25.65 -5.74 22.92
C ALA A 53 -24.27 -5.04 22.85
N PRO A 54 -24.22 -3.69 22.78
CA PRO A 54 -22.96 -2.97 22.64
C PRO A 54 -22.06 -3.23 23.86
N GLY A 55 -20.88 -3.80 23.62
CA GLY A 55 -19.84 -3.94 24.64
C GLY A 55 -19.46 -2.58 25.20
N ALA A 56 -19.34 -2.52 26.53
CA ALA A 56 -19.16 -1.32 27.32
C ALA A 56 -17.74 -0.73 27.22
N ASP A 57 -17.33 -0.34 26.02
CA ASP A 57 -16.16 0.49 25.79
C ASP A 57 -16.67 1.80 25.17
N ASP A 58 -17.32 2.60 26.03
CA ASP A 58 -18.03 3.81 25.67
C ASP A 58 -17.03 4.85 25.15
N TYR A 59 -16.74 4.85 23.86
CA TYR A 59 -15.93 5.89 23.20
C TYR A 59 -16.48 7.30 23.49
N HIS A 60 -17.81 7.45 23.64
CA HIS A 60 -18.38 8.71 24.11
C HIS A 60 -18.00 8.99 25.56
N SER A 61 -17.79 8.00 26.44
CA SER A 61 -17.17 8.20 27.76
C SER A 61 -15.71 8.63 27.66
N THR A 62 -14.92 8.07 26.73
CA THR A 62 -13.52 8.47 26.55
C THR A 62 -13.43 9.91 26.04
N ILE A 63 -14.24 10.27 25.05
CA ILE A 63 -14.36 11.67 24.58
C ILE A 63 -14.96 12.58 25.64
N ARG A 64 -15.97 12.14 26.40
CA ARG A 64 -16.53 12.91 27.54
C ARG A 64 -15.50 13.11 28.65
N SER A 65 -14.67 12.12 28.95
CA SER A 65 -13.57 12.17 29.92
C SER A 65 -12.44 13.10 29.44
N LEU A 66 -12.11 13.04 28.15
CA LEU A 66 -11.19 13.99 27.49
C LEU A 66 -11.74 15.43 27.55
N ASN A 67 -13.05 15.60 27.33
CA ASN A 67 -13.73 16.90 27.39
C ASN A 67 -13.86 17.44 28.82
N SER A 68 -14.17 16.60 29.81
CA SER A 68 -14.40 17.02 31.21
C SER A 68 -13.12 17.44 31.93
N ARG A 69 -11.95 16.95 31.49
CA ARG A 69 -10.62 17.35 32.00
C ARG A 69 -10.09 18.65 31.39
N GLY A 70 -10.87 19.34 30.54
CA GLY A 70 -10.50 20.62 29.93
C GLY A 70 -9.34 20.53 28.93
N ARG A 71 -9.02 19.32 28.43
CA ARG A 71 -7.80 19.06 27.64
C ARG A 71 -8.12 18.72 26.18
N HIS A 72 -8.36 19.81 25.46
CA HIS A 72 -8.00 20.09 24.06
C HIS A 72 -8.36 19.10 22.94
N VAL A 73 -9.32 19.58 22.13
CA VAL A 73 -9.45 19.47 20.68
C VAL A 73 -8.35 18.65 19.98
N PRO A 74 -8.70 17.63 19.18
CA PRO A 74 -7.77 16.87 18.36
C PRO A 74 -6.74 17.75 17.64
N ARG A 75 -5.46 17.43 17.77
CA ARG A 75 -4.37 18.24 17.23
C ARG A 75 -4.30 18.05 15.72
N LYS A 76 -4.86 19.00 14.98
CA LYS A 76 -4.79 19.05 13.51
C LYS A 76 -3.35 18.94 12.99
N SER A 77 -2.38 19.52 13.69
CA SER A 77 -0.96 19.44 13.33
C SER A 77 -0.36 18.03 13.41
N LEU A 78 -0.95 17.14 14.22
CA LEU A 78 -0.56 15.74 14.35
C LEU A 78 -1.44 14.81 13.49
N GLY A 79 -2.40 15.34 12.73
CA GLY A 79 -3.28 14.54 11.89
C GLY A 79 -4.21 13.59 12.67
N GLN A 80 -4.50 13.88 13.94
CA GLN A 80 -5.32 13.03 14.80
C GLN A 80 -6.77 12.95 14.29
N ASN A 81 -7.18 11.75 13.88
CA ASN A 81 -8.58 11.38 13.64
C ASN A 81 -8.83 10.06 14.37
N TYR A 82 -9.66 10.08 15.39
CA TYR A 82 -9.92 8.94 16.26
C TYR A 82 -11.05 8.07 15.72
N MET A 83 -10.85 6.75 15.72
CA MET A 83 -11.88 5.79 15.31
C MET A 83 -13.05 5.79 16.31
N LEU A 84 -14.27 5.95 15.81
CA LEU A 84 -15.53 5.95 16.56
C LEU A 84 -16.17 4.56 16.67
N ASN A 85 -15.83 3.68 15.74
CA ASN A 85 -16.51 2.42 15.55
C ASN A 85 -15.60 1.25 15.93
N SER A 86 -15.91 0.58 17.05
CA SER A 86 -15.12 -0.56 17.56
C SER A 86 -15.07 -1.71 16.56
N LYS A 87 -16.13 -1.93 15.78
CA LYS A 87 -16.18 -3.00 14.77
C LYS A 87 -15.10 -2.86 13.71
N VAL A 88 -14.76 -1.62 13.33
CA VAL A 88 -13.66 -1.38 12.39
C VAL A 88 -12.33 -1.82 13.00
N ASN A 89 -12.09 -1.56 14.30
CA ASN A 89 -10.89 -2.05 14.97
C ASN A 89 -10.85 -3.58 15.03
N GLU A 90 -11.97 -4.23 15.33
CA GLU A 90 -12.10 -5.70 15.28
C GLU A 90 -11.78 -6.25 13.88
N GLU A 91 -12.27 -5.60 12.83
CA GLU A 91 -11.97 -5.95 11.44
C GLU A 91 -10.49 -5.73 11.07
N LEU A 92 -9.82 -4.70 11.61
CA LEU A 92 -8.36 -4.53 11.46
C LEU A 92 -7.58 -5.68 12.10
N VAL A 93 -7.95 -6.04 13.33
CA VAL A 93 -7.33 -7.12 14.10
C VAL A 93 -7.53 -8.46 13.37
N ALA A 94 -8.74 -8.71 12.84
CA ALA A 94 -9.05 -9.87 12.03
C ALA A 94 -8.30 -9.90 10.70
N ALA A 95 -8.15 -8.75 10.02
CA ALA A 95 -7.40 -8.65 8.76
C ALA A 95 -5.90 -8.95 8.94
N ALA A 96 -5.35 -8.66 10.12
CA ALA A 96 -4.00 -9.05 10.52
C ALA A 96 -3.90 -10.51 11.01
N GLY A 97 -5.04 -11.18 11.17
CA GLY A 97 -5.13 -12.54 11.72
C GLY A 97 -4.49 -12.64 13.09
N VAL A 98 -4.68 -11.63 13.96
CA VAL A 98 -4.11 -11.63 15.33
C VAL A 98 -4.75 -12.75 16.13
N GLU A 99 -3.91 -13.53 16.80
CA GLU A 99 -4.28 -14.64 17.67
C GLU A 99 -3.74 -14.42 19.09
N GLU A 100 -4.26 -15.19 20.04
CA GLU A 100 -3.76 -15.19 21.41
C GLU A 100 -2.27 -15.53 21.46
N GLY A 101 -1.50 -14.72 22.19
CA GLY A 101 -0.06 -14.88 22.32
C GLY A 101 0.77 -14.18 21.23
N ASP A 102 0.15 -13.58 20.21
CA ASP A 102 0.88 -12.77 19.24
C ASP A 102 1.47 -11.50 19.86
N VAL A 103 2.63 -11.07 19.35
CA VAL A 103 3.18 -9.74 19.64
C VAL A 103 2.85 -8.79 18.51
N VAL A 104 2.23 -7.67 18.86
CA VAL A 104 1.78 -6.65 17.91
C VAL A 104 2.47 -5.33 18.18
N PHE A 105 3.02 -4.73 17.12
CA PHE A 105 3.53 -3.37 17.13
C PHE A 105 2.42 -2.41 16.66
N GLU A 106 2.11 -1.41 17.48
CA GLU A 106 1.09 -0.40 17.20
C GLU A 106 1.74 1.00 17.11
N ILE A 107 1.42 1.75 16.06
CA ILE A 107 1.89 3.12 15.85
C ILE A 107 0.70 4.06 16.04
N GLY A 108 0.82 4.99 16.99
CA GLY A 108 -0.20 5.98 17.28
C GLY A 108 -1.46 5.38 17.91
N PRO A 109 -1.39 4.77 19.10
CA PRO A 109 -2.55 4.21 19.78
C PRO A 109 -3.64 5.26 20.07
N GLY A 110 -3.29 6.55 20.16
CA GLY A 110 -4.25 7.63 20.37
C GLY A 110 -5.08 7.45 21.64
N THR A 111 -6.39 7.21 21.48
CA THR A 111 -7.29 6.94 22.62
C THR A 111 -7.18 5.52 23.17
N GLY A 112 -6.42 4.64 22.51
CA GLY A 112 -6.27 3.24 22.85
C GLY A 112 -7.45 2.36 22.40
N SER A 113 -8.27 2.82 21.45
CA SER A 113 -9.42 2.05 20.94
C SER A 113 -8.98 0.81 20.15
N LEU A 114 -7.94 0.93 19.32
CA LEU A 114 -7.34 -0.22 18.64
C LEU A 114 -6.54 -1.08 19.61
N THR A 115 -5.78 -0.45 20.53
CA THR A 115 -5.09 -1.14 21.62
C THR A 115 -6.02 -2.05 22.42
N ALA A 116 -7.25 -1.60 22.75
CA ALA A 116 -8.25 -2.41 23.44
C ALA A 116 -8.58 -3.69 22.65
N ALA A 117 -8.94 -3.55 21.37
CA ALA A 117 -9.28 -4.68 20.51
C ALA A 117 -8.11 -5.68 20.35
N LEU A 118 -6.87 -5.19 20.28
CA LEU A 118 -5.67 -6.03 20.24
C LEU A 118 -5.48 -6.82 21.55
N LEU A 119 -5.64 -6.17 22.70
CA LEU A 119 -5.53 -6.81 24.00
C LEU A 119 -6.67 -7.82 24.25
N GLU A 120 -7.88 -7.53 23.78
CA GLU A 120 -9.03 -8.44 23.83
C GLU A 120 -8.81 -9.69 22.97
N ALA A 121 -8.16 -9.55 21.80
CA ALA A 121 -7.74 -10.67 20.96
C ALA A 121 -6.60 -11.53 21.55
N GLY A 122 -6.12 -11.21 22.75
CA GLY A 122 -5.08 -11.98 23.43
C GLY A 122 -3.65 -11.56 23.11
N ALA A 123 -3.45 -10.49 22.34
CA ALA A 123 -2.11 -10.04 21.94
C ALA A 123 -1.33 -9.36 23.09
N THR A 124 -0.01 -9.33 22.94
CA THR A 124 0.90 -8.44 23.66
C THR A 124 1.29 -7.28 22.75
N VAL A 125 1.01 -6.05 23.17
CA VAL A 125 1.13 -4.86 22.34
C VAL A 125 2.34 -4.01 22.74
N PHE A 126 3.13 -3.63 21.75
CA PHE A 126 4.15 -2.60 21.87
C PHE A 126 3.71 -1.38 21.06
N ALA A 127 3.31 -0.31 21.75
CA ALA A 127 2.81 0.90 21.14
C ALA A 127 3.84 2.03 21.15
N VAL A 128 3.94 2.78 20.06
CA VAL A 128 4.73 4.02 19.96
C VAL A 128 3.78 5.19 19.71
N GLU A 129 3.75 6.15 20.64
CA GLU A 129 2.88 7.32 20.58
C GLU A 129 3.70 8.61 20.65
N LYS A 130 3.46 9.52 19.70
CA LYS A 130 4.16 10.80 19.62
C LYS A 130 3.57 11.84 20.56
N ASP A 131 2.26 11.79 20.80
CA ASP A 131 1.58 12.70 21.71
C ASP A 131 1.70 12.19 23.14
N LYS A 132 2.57 12.83 23.93
CA LYS A 132 2.73 12.61 25.37
C LYS A 132 1.42 12.40 26.13
N HIS A 133 0.40 13.20 25.81
CA HIS A 133 -0.87 13.13 26.53
C HIS A 133 -1.62 11.83 26.20
N MET A 134 -1.64 11.44 24.93
CA MET A 134 -2.23 10.17 24.48
C MET A 134 -1.45 8.98 25.04
N ALA A 135 -0.11 9.05 25.01
CA ALA A 135 0.75 8.03 25.61
C ALA A 135 0.42 7.83 27.09
N THR A 136 0.24 8.92 27.84
CA THR A 136 -0.16 8.87 29.26
C THR A 136 -1.56 8.27 29.41
N LEU A 137 -2.52 8.69 28.59
CA LEU A 137 -3.90 8.18 28.64
C LEU A 137 -3.95 6.66 28.44
N VAL A 138 -3.25 6.15 27.43
CA VAL A 138 -3.23 4.72 27.11
C VAL A 138 -2.55 3.94 28.24
N LYS A 139 -1.45 4.46 28.80
CA LYS A 139 -0.80 3.87 29.99
C LYS A 139 -1.73 3.83 31.20
N ASP A 140 -2.46 4.89 31.49
CA ASP A 140 -3.39 4.95 32.62
C ASP A 140 -4.57 3.99 32.42
N ARG A 141 -5.12 3.94 31.19
CA ARG A 141 -6.28 3.12 30.84
C ARG A 141 -6.00 1.63 30.96
N PHE A 142 -4.80 1.20 30.60
CA PHE A 142 -4.40 -0.21 30.57
C PHE A 142 -3.28 -0.52 31.57
N GLY A 143 -3.08 0.33 32.59
CA GLY A 143 -1.95 0.20 33.53
C GLY A 143 -1.97 -1.06 34.37
N SER A 144 -3.11 -1.77 34.42
CA SER A 144 -3.27 -3.05 35.13
C SER A 144 -2.83 -4.27 34.32
N THR A 145 -2.50 -4.14 33.03
CA THR A 145 -2.06 -5.27 32.19
C THR A 145 -0.56 -5.22 31.90
N GLU A 146 0.09 -6.38 31.99
CA GLU A 146 1.50 -6.55 31.59
C GLU A 146 1.69 -6.84 30.09
N ARG A 147 0.57 -6.91 29.35
CA ARG A 147 0.53 -7.16 27.90
C ARG A 147 0.64 -5.87 27.07
N LEU A 148 0.87 -4.72 27.69
CA LEU A 148 1.03 -3.46 26.98
C LEU A 148 2.33 -2.76 27.39
N LYS A 149 3.12 -2.33 26.39
CA LYS A 149 4.23 -1.39 26.57
C LYS A 149 4.04 -0.18 25.67
N VAL A 150 4.02 1.01 26.25
CA VAL A 150 3.85 2.27 25.50
C VAL A 150 5.12 3.11 25.60
N ILE A 151 5.70 3.44 24.44
CA ILE A 151 6.83 4.35 24.31
C ILE A 151 6.35 5.70 23.79
N GLU A 152 6.78 6.78 24.44
CA GLU A 152 6.52 8.15 24.00
C GLU A 152 7.64 8.60 23.05
N GLU A 153 7.43 8.48 21.74
CA GLU A 153 8.41 8.89 20.72
C GLU A 153 7.74 9.09 19.35
N ASP A 154 8.37 9.89 18.49
CA ASP A 154 8.04 9.96 17.07
C ASP A 154 8.53 8.71 16.33
N ILE A 155 7.61 7.96 15.71
CA ILE A 155 7.96 6.75 14.96
C ILE A 155 9.02 6.99 13.86
N THR A 156 9.07 8.20 13.29
CA THR A 156 10.06 8.56 12.25
C THR A 156 11.49 8.72 12.80
N LYS A 157 11.63 8.83 14.12
CA LYS A 157 12.92 8.91 14.84
C LYS A 157 13.20 7.65 15.68
N PHE A 158 12.21 6.79 15.80
CA PHE A 158 12.25 5.63 16.67
C PHE A 158 13.04 4.48 16.03
N HIS A 159 14.04 3.98 16.75
CA HIS A 159 14.84 2.84 16.30
C HIS A 159 14.13 1.53 16.64
N ILE A 160 13.20 1.09 15.78
CA ILE A 160 12.34 -0.09 16.00
C ILE A 160 13.16 -1.30 16.45
N ARG A 161 14.18 -1.71 15.67
CA ARG A 161 14.97 -2.90 16.00
C ARG A 161 15.59 -2.86 17.39
N TYR A 162 16.13 -1.70 17.78
CA TYR A 162 16.83 -1.55 19.06
C TYR A 162 15.89 -1.72 20.26
N HIS A 163 14.67 -1.18 20.18
CA HIS A 163 13.74 -1.19 21.29
C HIS A 163 12.75 -2.36 21.27
N PHE A 164 12.34 -2.79 20.08
CA PHE A 164 11.26 -3.77 19.90
C PHE A 164 11.76 -5.21 19.95
N ILE A 165 12.92 -5.53 19.36
CA ILE A 165 13.44 -6.91 19.35
C ILE A 165 13.68 -7.44 20.78
N PRO A 166 14.30 -6.69 21.71
CA PRO A 166 14.45 -7.17 23.09
C PRO A 166 13.10 -7.46 23.77
N PHE A 167 12.11 -6.58 23.56
CA PHE A 167 10.76 -6.77 24.11
C PHE A 167 10.08 -8.02 23.53
N MET A 168 10.17 -8.22 22.22
CA MET A 168 9.62 -9.40 21.56
C MET A 168 10.26 -10.69 22.12
N LYS A 169 11.58 -10.71 22.30
CA LYS A 169 12.29 -11.87 22.89
C LYS A 169 11.91 -12.13 24.34
N GLU A 170 11.67 -11.07 25.12
CA GLU A 170 11.20 -11.17 26.50
C GLU A 170 9.78 -11.77 26.57
N LYS A 171 8.88 -11.38 25.66
CA LYS A 171 7.46 -11.78 25.72
C LYS A 171 7.15 -13.09 25.00
N CYS A 172 7.90 -13.45 23.96
CA CYS A 172 7.67 -14.65 23.14
C CYS A 172 8.44 -15.89 23.62
N HIS A 173 8.72 -16.07 24.93
CA HIS A 173 9.52 -17.17 25.50
C HIS A 173 9.33 -18.53 24.76
N ALA A 174 10.19 -18.81 23.77
CA ALA A 174 10.25 -20.02 22.91
C ALA A 174 9.48 -20.06 21.56
N THR A 175 8.80 -19.01 21.10
CA THR A 175 8.21 -19.00 19.73
C THR A 175 9.00 -18.11 18.79
N GLU A 176 9.60 -18.68 17.74
CA GLU A 176 10.22 -17.96 16.60
C GLU A 176 9.19 -17.26 15.69
N LYS A 177 7.95 -17.07 16.16
CA LYS A 177 6.89 -16.43 15.38
C LYS A 177 7.24 -14.95 15.15
N PRO A 178 7.27 -14.48 13.90
CA PRO A 178 7.43 -13.05 13.62
C PRO A 178 6.28 -12.25 14.21
N ALA A 179 6.56 -11.04 14.67
CA ALA A 179 5.55 -10.12 15.16
C ALA A 179 4.61 -9.64 14.04
N LYS A 180 3.56 -8.92 14.40
CA LYS A 180 2.63 -8.27 13.46
C LYS A 180 2.61 -6.77 13.69
N VAL A 181 2.26 -5.99 12.68
CA VAL A 181 1.95 -4.57 12.84
C VAL A 181 0.48 -4.35 12.55
N VAL A 182 -0.22 -3.68 13.48
CA VAL A 182 -1.62 -3.27 13.28
C VAL A 182 -1.74 -1.82 13.74
N SER A 183 -2.14 -0.90 12.88
CA SER A 183 -2.16 0.52 13.24
C SER A 183 -3.18 1.35 12.46
N ASN A 184 -3.80 2.31 13.16
CA ASN A 184 -4.57 3.37 12.54
C ASN A 184 -3.72 4.64 12.41
N LEU A 185 -3.05 4.80 11.25
CA LEU A 185 -2.02 5.82 11.12
C LEU A 185 -2.61 7.22 10.87
N PRO A 186 -1.98 8.27 11.43
CA PRO A 186 -2.18 9.62 10.93
C PRO A 186 -1.83 9.69 9.43
N PHE A 187 -2.71 10.28 8.63
CA PHE A 187 -2.60 10.26 7.17
C PHE A 187 -1.36 10.97 6.58
N ASN A 188 -0.69 11.81 7.38
CA ASN A 188 0.49 12.56 6.95
C ASN A 188 1.82 11.78 7.06
N VAL A 189 1.83 10.62 7.73
CA VAL A 189 3.06 9.83 7.95
C VAL A 189 3.07 8.49 7.22
N SER A 190 1.99 8.13 6.54
CA SER A 190 1.77 6.81 5.95
C SER A 190 2.93 6.33 5.06
N THR A 191 3.43 7.17 4.15
CA THR A 191 4.53 6.79 3.25
C THR A 191 5.83 6.49 4.00
N GLU A 192 6.17 7.28 5.01
CA GLU A 192 7.42 7.09 5.77
C GLU A 192 7.32 5.87 6.68
N VAL A 193 6.14 5.61 7.26
CA VAL A 193 5.88 4.39 8.03
C VAL A 193 5.97 3.14 7.14
N VAL A 194 5.39 3.17 5.93
CA VAL A 194 5.52 2.07 4.96
C VAL A 194 7.00 1.81 4.63
N LYS A 195 7.77 2.86 4.33
CA LYS A 195 9.21 2.73 4.05
C LYS A 195 10.02 2.17 5.23
N LEU A 196 9.62 2.49 6.45
CA LEU A 196 10.27 2.02 7.67
C LEU A 196 9.99 0.53 7.93
N LEU A 197 8.74 0.09 7.72
CA LEU A 197 8.27 -1.23 8.14
C LEU A 197 8.49 -2.33 7.11
N LEU A 198 8.22 -2.08 5.82
CA LEU A 198 8.23 -3.16 4.83
C LEU A 198 9.58 -3.89 4.69
N PRO A 199 10.75 -3.23 4.82
CA PRO A 199 12.05 -3.93 4.80
C PRO A 199 12.35 -4.81 6.01
N MET A 200 11.42 -4.94 6.97
CA MET A 200 11.59 -5.67 8.23
C MET A 200 10.89 -7.03 8.23
N GLY A 201 10.91 -7.76 7.11
CA GLY A 201 10.31 -9.11 7.00
C GLY A 201 10.92 -10.15 7.95
N ASP A 202 12.15 -9.92 8.41
CA ASP A 202 12.82 -10.70 9.46
C ASP A 202 12.21 -10.50 10.86
N VAL A 203 11.44 -9.42 11.06
CA VAL A 203 10.82 -9.06 12.35
C VAL A 203 9.31 -9.20 12.29
N PHE A 204 8.70 -8.78 11.18
CA PHE A 204 7.25 -8.75 11.01
C PHE A 204 6.80 -9.68 9.88
N SER A 205 5.78 -10.49 10.13
CA SER A 205 5.16 -11.33 9.09
C SER A 205 4.17 -10.53 8.23
N VAL A 206 3.42 -9.63 8.87
CA VAL A 206 2.36 -8.85 8.22
C VAL A 206 2.24 -7.46 8.84
N VAL A 207 1.95 -6.49 7.97
CA VAL A 207 1.69 -5.10 8.34
C VAL A 207 0.28 -4.74 7.87
N VAL A 208 -0.62 -4.41 8.79
CA VAL A 208 -1.99 -3.98 8.49
C VAL A 208 -2.19 -2.55 8.97
N LEU A 209 -2.54 -1.66 8.04
CA LEU A 209 -2.63 -0.23 8.28
C LEU A 209 -3.99 0.31 7.82
N MET A 210 -4.58 1.20 8.61
CA MET A 210 -5.61 2.13 8.12
C MET A 210 -4.91 3.34 7.48
N LEU A 211 -5.17 3.57 6.20
CA LEU A 211 -4.65 4.69 5.41
C LEU A 211 -5.81 5.47 4.78
N GLN A 212 -5.51 6.57 4.09
CA GLN A 212 -6.47 7.18 3.17
C GLN A 212 -6.80 6.19 2.04
N ASP A 213 -8.05 6.14 1.61
CA ASP A 213 -8.53 5.22 0.58
C ASP A 213 -7.70 5.30 -0.72
N GLU A 214 -7.50 6.50 -1.26
CA GLU A 214 -6.67 6.73 -2.45
C GLU A 214 -5.22 6.23 -2.26
N THR A 215 -4.66 6.39 -1.06
CA THR A 215 -3.31 5.91 -0.77
C THR A 215 -3.28 4.39 -0.69
N ALA A 216 -4.26 3.75 -0.06
CA ALA A 216 -4.36 2.30 -0.01
C ALA A 216 -4.53 1.70 -1.42
N VAL A 217 -5.44 2.25 -2.23
CA VAL A 217 -5.63 1.87 -3.64
C VAL A 217 -4.31 2.00 -4.40
N ARG A 218 -3.63 3.14 -4.27
CA ARG A 218 -2.34 3.36 -4.96
C ARG A 218 -1.26 2.37 -4.53
N LEU A 219 -1.21 1.96 -3.27
CA LEU A 219 -0.17 1.03 -2.79
C LEU A 219 -0.48 -0.43 -3.15
N ALA A 220 -1.77 -0.80 -3.21
CA ALA A 220 -2.21 -2.13 -3.61
C ALA A 220 -2.23 -2.33 -5.13
N ASP A 221 -2.49 -1.27 -5.90
CA ASP A 221 -2.54 -1.35 -7.34
C ASP A 221 -1.12 -1.42 -7.94
N ALA A 222 -0.80 -2.57 -8.53
CA ALA A 222 0.44 -2.82 -9.25
C ALA A 222 0.31 -2.59 -10.76
N SER A 223 -0.84 -2.10 -11.25
CA SER A 223 -1.07 -1.91 -12.69
C SER A 223 -0.12 -0.87 -13.29
N ILE A 224 0.54 -1.28 -14.37
CA ILE A 224 1.46 -0.48 -15.15
C ILE A 224 0.66 0.60 -15.90
N GLN A 225 1.32 1.69 -16.31
CA GLN A 225 0.75 2.73 -17.18
C GLN A 225 -0.39 3.56 -16.54
N THR A 226 -0.61 3.44 -15.24
CA THR A 226 -1.45 4.39 -14.52
C THR A 226 -0.65 5.66 -14.21
N PRO A 227 -1.28 6.85 -14.23
CA PRO A 227 -0.64 8.09 -13.77
C PRO A 227 -0.12 8.04 -12.33
N GLU A 228 -0.59 7.06 -11.54
CA GLU A 228 -0.27 6.90 -10.13
C GLU A 228 0.90 5.95 -9.86
N TYR A 229 1.43 5.25 -10.87
CA TYR A 229 2.59 4.37 -10.70
C TYR A 229 3.85 5.17 -10.36
N ARG A 230 4.41 4.91 -9.18
CA ARG A 230 5.49 5.68 -8.55
C ARG A 230 6.57 4.74 -7.99
N PRO A 231 7.75 5.27 -7.60
CA PRO A 231 8.78 4.49 -6.91
C PRO A 231 8.28 3.71 -5.69
N ILE A 232 7.25 4.23 -5.00
CA ILE A 232 6.66 3.56 -3.85
C ILE A 232 5.95 2.25 -4.22
N ASN A 233 5.36 2.13 -5.43
CA ASN A 233 4.76 0.90 -5.91
C ASN A 233 5.81 -0.20 -6.05
N LEU A 234 6.95 0.13 -6.66
CA LEU A 234 8.09 -0.78 -6.78
C LEU A 234 8.63 -1.18 -5.39
N PHE A 235 8.75 -0.20 -4.48
CA PHE A 235 9.19 -0.44 -3.11
C PHE A 235 8.26 -1.41 -2.37
N VAL A 236 6.94 -1.18 -2.42
CA VAL A 236 5.96 -2.05 -1.78
C VAL A 236 6.02 -3.46 -2.34
N ASN A 237 6.01 -3.62 -3.67
CA ASN A 237 6.03 -4.92 -4.33
C ASN A 237 7.37 -5.65 -4.14
N PHE A 238 8.47 -4.92 -3.96
CA PHE A 238 9.78 -5.51 -3.67
C PHE A 238 9.78 -6.21 -2.31
N TYR A 239 9.24 -5.55 -1.28
CA TYR A 239 9.30 -6.01 0.10
C TYR A 239 8.08 -6.80 0.58
N SER A 240 6.96 -6.77 -0.17
CA SER A 240 5.71 -7.33 0.31
C SER A 240 4.74 -7.72 -0.81
N GLU A 241 3.68 -8.41 -0.41
CA GLU A 241 2.46 -8.64 -1.19
C GLU A 241 1.35 -7.73 -0.63
N PRO A 242 1.04 -6.58 -1.26
CA PRO A 242 0.01 -5.67 -0.78
C PRO A 242 -1.40 -6.17 -1.17
N GLU A 243 -2.37 -5.98 -0.28
CA GLU A 243 -3.77 -6.34 -0.52
C GLU A 243 -4.69 -5.30 0.10
N TYR A 244 -5.54 -4.68 -0.73
CA TYR A 244 -6.61 -3.82 -0.26
C TYR A 244 -7.70 -4.68 0.38
N LYS A 245 -8.00 -4.45 1.66
CA LYS A 245 -8.96 -5.27 2.41
C LYS A 245 -10.38 -4.72 2.30
N PHE A 246 -10.60 -3.51 2.77
CA PHE A 246 -11.92 -2.87 2.74
C PHE A 246 -11.83 -1.36 2.97
N ARG A 247 -12.86 -0.65 2.51
CA ARG A 247 -13.04 0.79 2.71
C ARG A 247 -13.68 1.09 4.06
N VAL A 248 -13.30 2.21 4.67
CA VAL A 248 -13.91 2.72 5.90
C VAL A 248 -14.38 4.15 5.69
N ASP A 249 -15.69 4.36 5.85
CA ASP A 249 -16.29 5.69 5.70
C ASP A 249 -15.74 6.68 6.74
N ARG A 250 -15.46 7.90 6.30
CA ARG A 250 -14.96 8.98 7.16
C ARG A 250 -15.88 9.34 8.33
N GLU A 251 -17.15 8.97 8.27
CA GLU A 251 -18.10 9.15 9.40
C GLU A 251 -17.71 8.33 10.63
N ASN A 252 -16.89 7.30 10.46
CA ASN A 252 -16.35 6.50 11.56
C ASN A 252 -15.22 7.22 12.32
N PHE A 253 -14.93 8.49 12.05
CA PHE A 253 -13.80 9.20 12.65
C PHE A 253 -14.19 10.53 13.28
N PHE A 254 -13.49 10.91 14.37
CA PHE A 254 -13.56 12.24 14.96
C PHE A 254 -12.17 12.85 15.24
N PRO A 255 -11.89 14.07 14.76
CA PRO A 255 -12.69 14.84 13.84
C PRO A 255 -12.84 14.10 12.52
N ARG A 256 -13.92 14.37 11.81
CA ARG A 256 -14.16 13.75 10.51
C ARG A 256 -13.08 14.20 9.52
N PRO A 257 -12.33 13.27 8.89
CA PRO A 257 -11.38 13.61 7.85
C PRO A 257 -12.08 14.02 6.55
N LYS A 258 -11.32 14.64 5.64
CA LYS A 258 -11.85 15.09 4.34
C LYS A 258 -12.12 13.95 3.37
N VAL A 259 -11.39 12.85 3.53
CA VAL A 259 -11.40 11.68 2.65
C VAL A 259 -11.74 10.45 3.47
N ASP A 260 -12.19 9.40 2.80
CA ASP A 260 -12.44 8.11 3.43
C ASP A 260 -11.13 7.36 3.70
N GLY A 261 -11.18 6.42 4.64
CA GLY A 261 -10.08 5.53 4.97
C GLY A 261 -10.21 4.19 4.26
N ALA A 262 -9.16 3.39 4.31
CA ALA A 262 -9.18 2.00 3.91
C ALA A 262 -8.13 1.19 4.67
N VAL A 263 -8.44 -0.08 4.89
CA VAL A 263 -7.51 -1.06 5.45
C VAL A 263 -6.76 -1.73 4.32
N ILE A 264 -5.44 -1.73 4.45
CA ILE A 264 -4.51 -2.43 3.56
C ILE A 264 -3.61 -3.33 4.38
N SER A 265 -3.34 -4.54 3.87
CA SER A 265 -2.35 -5.44 4.44
C SER A 265 -1.14 -5.57 3.52
N PHE A 266 0.02 -5.77 4.11
CA PHE A 266 1.26 -6.10 3.43
C PHE A 266 1.81 -7.38 4.07
N LYS A 267 1.75 -8.49 3.37
CA LYS A 267 2.46 -9.70 3.79
C LYS A 267 3.93 -9.51 3.43
N LEU A 268 4.81 -9.49 4.42
CA LEU A 268 6.23 -9.17 4.19
C LEU A 268 6.97 -10.39 3.65
N LYS A 269 7.91 -10.12 2.75
CA LYS A 269 8.82 -11.09 2.17
C LYS A 269 10.07 -11.22 3.04
N ASN A 270 10.61 -12.43 3.15
CA ASN A 270 11.93 -12.64 3.74
C ASN A 270 13.04 -12.30 2.73
N SER A 271 14.27 -12.17 3.21
CA SER A 271 15.40 -11.81 2.36
C SER A 271 15.66 -12.80 1.22
N GLU A 272 15.31 -14.08 1.40
CA GLU A 272 15.45 -15.10 0.34
C GLU A 272 14.43 -14.92 -0.80
N GLU A 273 13.34 -14.21 -0.54
CA GLU A 273 12.26 -13.96 -1.51
C GLU A 273 12.45 -12.65 -2.28
N TYR A 274 13.45 -11.84 -1.90
CA TYR A 274 13.75 -10.59 -2.60
C TYR A 274 14.28 -10.86 -4.01
N PRO A 275 13.95 -10.00 -4.99
CA PRO A 275 14.59 -10.06 -6.29
C PRO A 275 16.12 -9.99 -6.18
N PRO A 276 16.88 -10.67 -7.07
CA PRO A 276 18.33 -10.82 -6.97
C PRO A 276 19.07 -9.54 -7.38
N VAL A 277 18.94 -8.50 -6.56
CA VAL A 277 19.55 -7.17 -6.72
C VAL A 277 19.98 -6.64 -5.36
N ALA A 278 21.03 -5.81 -5.32
CA ALA A 278 21.38 -5.10 -4.10
C ALA A 278 20.36 -3.95 -3.85
N PRO A 279 19.56 -3.96 -2.76
CA PRO A 279 18.44 -3.03 -2.61
C PRO A 279 18.84 -1.55 -2.66
N LYS A 280 20.00 -1.20 -2.08
CA LYS A 280 20.49 0.18 -2.04
C LYS A 280 20.73 0.73 -3.45
N THR A 281 21.43 -0.01 -4.30
CA THR A 281 21.75 0.44 -5.67
C THR A 281 20.52 0.36 -6.56
N PHE A 282 19.69 -0.67 -6.39
CA PHE A 282 18.42 -0.83 -7.08
C PHE A 282 17.48 0.36 -6.85
N PHE A 283 17.17 0.70 -5.59
CA PHE A 283 16.27 1.82 -5.31
C PHE A 283 16.88 3.18 -5.64
N SER A 284 18.21 3.32 -5.63
CA SER A 284 18.88 4.51 -6.15
C SER A 284 18.57 4.69 -7.64
N MET A 285 18.71 3.62 -8.44
CA MET A 285 18.37 3.64 -9.87
C MET A 285 16.88 3.91 -10.11
N VAL A 286 15.99 3.24 -9.37
CA VAL A 286 14.54 3.46 -9.46
C VAL A 286 14.20 4.93 -9.17
N ASN A 287 14.70 5.50 -8.07
CA ASN A 287 14.44 6.91 -7.75
C ASN A 287 14.94 7.84 -8.86
N SER A 288 16.13 7.60 -9.38
CA SER A 288 16.66 8.37 -10.51
C SER A 288 15.82 8.25 -11.78
N ALA A 289 15.29 7.07 -12.07
CA ALA A 289 14.41 6.85 -13.22
C ALA A 289 13.19 7.79 -13.18
N PHE A 290 12.56 7.92 -12.01
CA PHE A 290 11.34 8.70 -11.80
C PHE A 290 11.55 10.21 -11.54
N ASN A 291 12.80 10.70 -11.50
CA ASN A 291 13.09 12.14 -11.27
C ASN A 291 12.50 13.08 -12.34
N GLY A 292 12.11 12.58 -13.51
CA GLY A 292 11.44 13.36 -14.55
C GLY A 292 10.12 12.74 -14.99
N LYS A 293 8.99 13.39 -14.68
CA LYS A 293 7.60 12.91 -14.97
C LYS A 293 7.32 12.46 -16.41
N ARG A 294 8.13 12.85 -17.39
CA ARG A 294 7.94 12.54 -18.82
C ARG A 294 9.23 12.16 -19.54
N LYS A 295 10.32 11.94 -18.81
CA LYS A 295 11.61 11.59 -19.39
C LYS A 295 11.65 10.10 -19.73
N MET A 296 12.24 9.77 -20.87
CA MET A 296 12.59 8.39 -21.23
C MET A 296 13.71 7.89 -20.30
N LEU A 297 13.80 6.59 -20.06
CA LEU A 297 14.80 5.99 -19.17
C LEU A 297 16.24 6.35 -19.57
N ARG A 298 16.54 6.31 -20.86
CA ARG A 298 17.81 6.75 -21.46
C ARG A 298 18.20 8.21 -21.16
N LYS A 299 17.25 9.06 -20.73
CA LYS A 299 17.49 10.44 -20.29
C LYS A 299 17.52 10.56 -18.77
N SER A 300 16.77 9.73 -18.05
CA SER A 300 16.75 9.74 -16.58
C SER A 300 17.99 9.09 -15.96
N LEU A 301 18.57 8.08 -16.63
CA LEU A 301 19.67 7.25 -16.08
C LEU A 301 21.07 7.64 -16.59
N GLN A 302 21.22 8.78 -17.27
CA GLN A 302 22.50 9.20 -17.89
C GLN A 302 23.66 9.47 -16.90
N HIS A 303 23.36 9.56 -15.61
CA HIS A 303 24.36 9.69 -14.55
C HIS A 303 24.94 8.34 -14.13
N LEU A 304 24.34 7.22 -14.55
CA LEU A 304 24.82 5.86 -14.29
C LEU A 304 25.60 5.32 -15.49
N CYS A 305 25.00 5.40 -16.68
CA CYS A 305 25.57 4.90 -17.93
C CYS A 305 25.27 5.86 -19.09
N THR A 306 25.96 5.69 -20.22
CA THR A 306 25.68 6.45 -21.43
C THR A 306 24.30 6.13 -22.02
N SER A 307 23.75 7.05 -22.81
CA SER A 307 22.45 6.80 -23.48
C SER A 307 22.47 5.56 -24.37
N SER A 308 23.61 5.25 -25.00
CA SER A 308 23.75 4.08 -25.90
C SER A 308 23.72 2.78 -25.12
N GLU A 309 24.40 2.71 -23.96
CA GLU A 309 24.38 1.53 -23.09
C GLU A 309 22.98 1.27 -22.55
N ILE A 310 22.26 2.33 -22.12
CA ILE A 310 20.89 2.19 -21.63
C ILE A 310 19.93 1.74 -22.75
N GLU A 311 20.08 2.28 -23.96
CA GLU A 311 19.27 1.86 -25.11
C GLU A 311 19.54 0.39 -25.50
N ALA A 312 20.80 -0.04 -25.47
CA ALA A 312 21.18 -1.44 -25.67
C ALA A 312 20.60 -2.36 -24.58
N ALA A 313 20.70 -1.95 -23.31
CA ALA A 313 20.15 -2.67 -22.17
C ALA A 313 18.64 -2.87 -22.31
N LEU A 314 17.90 -1.80 -22.63
CA LEU A 314 16.45 -1.84 -22.86
C LEU A 314 16.10 -2.82 -23.99
N HIS A 315 16.81 -2.74 -25.12
CA HIS A 315 16.60 -3.66 -26.23
C HIS A 315 16.85 -5.12 -25.84
N ASN A 316 17.92 -5.39 -25.09
CA ASN A 316 18.29 -6.75 -24.65
C ASN A 316 17.24 -7.38 -23.73
N ILE A 317 16.55 -6.58 -22.91
CA ILE A 317 15.46 -7.05 -22.04
C ILE A 317 14.08 -6.99 -22.72
N GLY A 318 14.03 -6.68 -24.02
CA GLY A 318 12.79 -6.70 -24.82
C GLY A 318 11.92 -5.45 -24.70
N LEU A 319 12.48 -4.32 -24.23
CA LEU A 319 11.77 -3.06 -24.06
C LEU A 319 12.14 -2.03 -25.14
N PRO A 320 11.22 -1.12 -25.49
CA PRO A 320 11.52 -0.07 -26.45
C PRO A 320 12.54 0.93 -25.88
N VAL A 321 13.45 1.43 -26.73
CA VAL A 321 14.42 2.49 -26.35
C VAL A 321 13.78 3.80 -25.90
N THR A 322 12.49 3.97 -26.21
CA THR A 322 11.64 5.10 -25.81
C THR A 322 10.91 4.87 -24.49
N ALA A 323 11.12 3.71 -23.83
CA ALA A 323 10.46 3.34 -22.58
C ALA A 323 10.64 4.41 -21.50
N ARG A 324 9.58 4.61 -20.73
CA ARG A 324 9.53 5.48 -19.56
C ARG A 324 9.44 4.64 -18.29
N PRO A 325 9.83 5.20 -17.13
CA PRO A 325 9.75 4.47 -15.87
C PRO A 325 8.36 3.88 -15.56
N SER A 326 7.29 4.56 -15.99
CA SER A 326 5.89 4.13 -15.82
C SER A 326 5.51 2.91 -16.66
N ASP A 327 6.35 2.50 -17.61
CA ASP A 327 6.08 1.42 -18.56
C ASP A 327 6.69 0.10 -18.08
N LEU A 328 7.51 0.12 -17.02
CA LEU A 328 8.28 -1.03 -16.53
C LEU A 328 7.61 -1.67 -15.31
N THR A 329 7.58 -3.00 -15.29
CA THR A 329 7.29 -3.80 -14.09
C THR A 329 8.48 -3.81 -13.13
N LEU A 330 8.26 -4.35 -11.92
CA LEU A 330 9.35 -4.64 -10.98
C LEU A 330 10.41 -5.57 -11.61
N ASP A 331 9.98 -6.61 -12.33
CA ASP A 331 10.89 -7.55 -12.99
C ASP A 331 11.71 -6.87 -14.09
N ASP A 332 11.07 -5.99 -14.88
CA ASP A 332 11.78 -5.19 -15.88
C ASP A 332 12.86 -4.29 -15.25
N PHE A 333 12.54 -3.63 -14.14
CA PHE A 333 13.51 -2.83 -13.39
C PHE A 333 14.66 -3.67 -12.86
N VAL A 334 14.39 -4.90 -12.38
CA VAL A 334 15.41 -5.83 -11.88
C VAL A 334 16.34 -6.27 -13.01
N ARG A 335 15.80 -6.67 -14.15
CA ARG A 335 16.58 -7.06 -15.34
C ARG A 335 17.42 -5.89 -15.85
N LEU A 336 16.83 -4.69 -15.93
CA LEU A 336 17.55 -3.48 -16.33
C LEU A 336 18.70 -3.15 -15.35
N HIS A 337 18.45 -3.23 -14.04
CA HIS A 337 19.47 -2.97 -13.02
C HIS A 337 20.65 -3.92 -13.15
N ASN A 338 20.39 -5.23 -13.23
CA ASN A 338 21.45 -6.23 -13.33
C ASN A 338 22.27 -6.05 -14.62
N HIS A 339 21.62 -5.75 -15.74
CA HIS A 339 22.33 -5.50 -16.99
C HIS A 339 23.22 -4.25 -16.94
N LEU A 340 22.79 -3.18 -16.24
CA LEU A 340 23.58 -1.95 -16.11
C LEU A 340 24.71 -2.05 -15.08
N VAL A 341 24.68 -3.03 -14.18
CA VAL A 341 25.75 -3.28 -13.18
C VAL A 341 26.81 -4.25 -13.72
N GLU A 342 26.45 -5.12 -14.67
CA GLU A 342 27.37 -6.03 -15.35
C GLU A 342 28.27 -5.36 -16.41
N VAL A 343 27.92 -4.14 -16.84
CA VAL A 343 28.66 -3.31 -17.82
C VAL A 343 29.70 -2.45 -17.11
#